data_AF-D5WK34-F1
#
_entry.id   AF-D5WK34-F1
#
_cell.length_a   1.000
_cell.length_b   1.000
_cell.length_c   1.000
_cell.angle_alpha   90.00
_cell.angle_beta   90.00
_cell.angle_gamma   90.00
#
_symmetry.space_group_name_H-M   'P 1'
#
loop_
_entity.id
_entity.type
_entity.pdbx_description
1 polymer ?
#
loop_
_entity_poly.entity_id
_entity_poly.type
_entity_poly.pdbx_seq_one_letter_code
_entity_poly.pdbx_strand_id
1 'polypeptide(L)'
;MPSAASDIHGRFDRACRQTAQCLSQNTAIRLEIWTRALPRLESGVHYPLTDEVVKAQQDCADLAYREHVVLRKIDAREAIVDIR
;
A
#
# COMPACT_ATOMS: atom_id res chain seq x y z
N MET A 1 26.76 -19.73 2.90
CA MET A 1 25.29 -19.80 2.94
C MET A 1 24.78 -18.36 2.82
N PRO A 2 24.00 -17.99 1.79
CA PRO A 2 23.38 -16.66 1.76
C PRO A 2 22.44 -16.50 2.96
N SER A 3 22.40 -15.31 3.54
CA SER A 3 21.47 -14.98 4.63
C SER A 3 20.04 -14.90 4.11
N ALA A 4 19.06 -15.36 4.90
CA ALA A 4 17.63 -15.36 4.55
C ALA A 4 17.11 -13.97 4.10
N ALA A 5 17.70 -12.88 4.59
CA ALA A 5 17.37 -11.52 4.17
C ALA A 5 17.78 -11.23 2.70
N SER A 6 18.92 -11.76 2.25
CA SER A 6 19.40 -11.61 0.86
C SER A 6 18.49 -12.34 -0.13
N ASP A 7 17.91 -13.47 0.29
CA ASP A 7 16.99 -14.27 -0.53
C ASP A 7 15.59 -13.64 -0.64
N ILE A 8 15.17 -12.85 0.36
CA ILE A 8 13.89 -12.12 0.33
C ILE A 8 14.01 -10.91 -0.61
N HIS A 9 15.09 -10.15 -0.52
CA HIS A 9 15.33 -8.99 -1.39
C HIS A 9 15.41 -9.41 -2.88
N GLY A 10 16.15 -10.49 -3.18
CA GLY A 10 16.23 -11.02 -4.55
C GLY A 10 14.91 -11.57 -5.11
N ARG A 11 14.01 -12.07 -4.25
CA ARG A 11 12.66 -12.50 -4.64
C ARG A 11 11.74 -11.32 -4.92
N PHE A 12 11.80 -10.28 -4.09
CA PHE A 12 11.04 -9.04 -4.29
C PHE A 12 11.41 -8.36 -5.61
N ASP A 13 12.71 -8.21 -5.90
CA ASP A 13 13.20 -7.65 -7.16
C ASP A 13 12.70 -8.39 -8.39
N ARG A 14 12.65 -9.72 -8.32
CA ARG A 14 12.12 -10.55 -9.42
C ARG A 14 10.62 -10.33 -9.61
N ALA A 15 9.85 -10.31 -8.52
CA ALA A 15 8.42 -10.07 -8.55
C ALA A 15 8.11 -8.66 -9.11
N CYS A 16 8.82 -7.61 -8.66
CA CYS A 16 8.65 -6.26 -9.19
C CYS A 16 8.91 -6.17 -10.69
N ARG A 17 9.93 -6.87 -11.22
CA ARG A 17 10.20 -6.88 -12.67
C ARG A 17 9.07 -7.55 -13.47
N GLN A 18 8.56 -8.68 -13.00
CA GLN A 18 7.46 -9.38 -13.66
C GLN A 18 6.17 -8.55 -13.61
N THR A 19 5.87 -7.96 -12.47
CA THR A 19 4.73 -7.04 -12.31
C THR A 19 4.87 -5.80 -13.20
N ALA A 20 6.08 -5.22 -13.32
CA ALA A 20 6.32 -4.07 -14.19
C ALA A 20 6.01 -4.38 -15.66
N GLN A 21 6.42 -5.56 -16.14
CA GLN A 21 6.12 -6.02 -17.50
C GLN A 21 4.62 -6.21 -17.72
N CYS A 22 3.95 -6.88 -16.78
CA CYS A 22 2.51 -7.09 -16.83
C CYS A 22 1.74 -5.76 -16.86
N LEU A 23 2.07 -4.84 -15.96
CA LEU A 23 1.43 -3.53 -15.91
C LEU A 23 1.72 -2.71 -17.16
N SER A 24 2.95 -2.75 -17.71
CA SER A 24 3.27 -2.03 -18.94
C SER A 24 2.53 -2.55 -20.18
N GLN A 25 2.11 -3.82 -20.20
CA GLN A 25 1.34 -4.39 -21.31
C GLN A 25 -0.15 -4.06 -21.21
N ASN A 26 -0.66 -3.92 -19.98
CA ASN A 26 -2.08 -3.69 -19.72
C ASN A 26 -2.43 -2.23 -19.45
N THR A 27 -1.43 -1.36 -19.32
CA THR A 27 -1.60 0.09 -19.11
C THR A 27 -0.89 0.84 -20.23
N ALA A 28 -1.35 2.05 -20.56
CA ALA A 28 -0.65 2.93 -21.49
C ALA A 28 0.64 3.56 -20.90
N ILE A 29 1.12 3.04 -19.77
CA ILE A 29 2.27 3.56 -19.02
C ILE A 29 3.51 2.75 -19.39
N ARG A 30 4.60 3.45 -19.73
CA ARG A 30 5.87 2.83 -20.15
C ARG A 30 6.51 2.00 -19.04
N LEU A 31 7.12 0.88 -19.40
CA LEU A 31 7.83 -0.04 -18.49
C LEU A 31 8.81 0.66 -17.54
N GLU A 32 9.58 1.63 -18.04
CA GLU A 32 10.53 2.42 -17.23
C GLU A 32 9.88 3.20 -16.08
N ILE A 33 8.61 3.55 -16.18
CA ILE A 33 7.85 4.22 -15.12
C ILE A 33 7.49 3.18 -14.06
N TRP A 34 6.98 2.02 -14.46
CA TRP A 34 6.64 0.92 -13.54
C TRP A 34 7.86 0.37 -12.79
N THR A 35 8.98 0.18 -13.47
CA THR A 35 10.24 -0.27 -12.86
C THR A 35 10.75 0.69 -11.77
N ARG A 36 10.46 2.01 -11.89
CA ARG A 36 10.80 3.00 -10.86
C ARG A 36 9.76 3.08 -9.74
N ALA A 37 8.49 2.78 -10.03
CA ALA A 37 7.39 2.94 -9.09
C ALA A 37 7.25 1.74 -8.15
N LEU A 38 7.31 0.51 -8.68
CA LEU A 38 7.01 -0.70 -7.91
C LEU A 38 7.94 -0.94 -6.71
N PRO A 39 9.27 -0.68 -6.78
CA PRO A 39 10.13 -0.86 -5.61
C PRO A 39 9.82 0.12 -4.47
N ARG A 40 9.13 1.24 -4.74
CA ARG A 40 8.71 2.22 -3.72
C ARG A 40 7.42 1.81 -3.02
N LEU A 41 6.70 0.87 -3.61
CA LEU A 41 5.50 0.28 -3.02
C LEU A 41 5.97 -0.94 -2.23
N GLU A 42 6.42 -0.72 -0.99
CA GLU A 42 6.39 -1.78 0.02
C GLU A 42 4.93 -2.21 0.17
N SER A 43 4.48 -3.14 -0.67
CA SER A 43 3.06 -3.46 -0.80
C SER A 43 2.83 -4.93 -0.52
N GLY A 44 2.48 -5.19 0.73
CA GLY A 44 1.55 -6.23 1.11
C GLY A 44 0.34 -5.56 1.75
N VAL A 45 -0.87 -6.02 1.43
CA VAL A 45 -2.02 -5.66 2.25
C VAL A 45 -2.00 -6.58 3.47
N HIS A 46 -1.74 -6.00 4.63
CA HIS A 46 -1.73 -6.74 5.88
C HIS A 46 -3.13 -6.75 6.48
N TYR A 47 -3.70 -7.95 6.56
CA TYR A 47 -4.97 -8.21 7.25
C TYR A 47 -4.71 -9.08 8.49
N PRO A 48 -5.50 -8.91 9.57
CA PRO A 48 -6.48 -7.83 9.76
C PRO A 48 -5.80 -6.45 9.94
N LEU A 49 -6.57 -5.37 9.81
CA LEU A 49 -6.07 -4.03 10.15
C LEU A 49 -5.67 -4.00 11.63
N THR A 50 -4.47 -3.51 11.92
CA THR A 50 -4.03 -3.34 13.32
C THR A 50 -4.67 -2.09 13.93
N ASP A 51 -4.75 -2.02 15.26
CA ASP A 51 -5.22 -0.82 15.94
C ASP A 51 -4.40 0.43 15.59
N GLU A 52 -3.11 0.27 15.29
CA GLU A 52 -2.23 1.38 14.87
C GLU A 52 -2.65 1.91 13.50
N VAL A 53 -2.99 1.02 12.56
CA VAL A 53 -3.51 1.42 11.24
C VAL A 53 -4.87 2.10 11.37
N VAL A 54 -5.76 1.56 12.20
CA VAL A 54 -7.07 2.17 12.48
C VAL A 54 -6.91 3.56 13.11
N LYS A 55 -5.99 3.70 14.06
CA LYS A 55 -5.69 4.99 14.68
C LYS A 55 -5.14 5.98 13.66
N ALA A 56 -4.16 5.57 12.84
CA ALA A 56 -3.58 6.45 11.82
C ALA A 56 -4.66 6.94 10.83
N GLN A 57 -5.59 6.06 10.45
CA GLN A 57 -6.71 6.44 9.60
C GLN A 57 -7.65 7.44 10.28
N GLN A 58 -7.95 7.25 11.57
CA GLN A 58 -8.75 8.22 12.33
C GLN A 58 -8.05 9.57 12.44
N ASP A 59 -6.74 9.59 12.69
CA ASP A 59 -5.95 10.83 12.78
C ASP A 59 -6.00 11.61 11.45
N CYS A 60 -5.95 10.91 10.31
CA CYS A 60 -6.13 11.51 8.99
C CYS A 60 -7.55 12.07 8.78
N ALA A 61 -8.58 11.35 9.22
CA ALA A 61 -9.96 11.81 9.12
C ALA A 61 -10.21 13.07 9.98
N ASP A 62 -9.67 13.10 11.19
CA ASP A 62 -9.76 14.24 12.10
C ASP A 62 -9.00 15.46 11.53
N LEU A 63 -7.82 15.24 10.93
CA LEU A 63 -7.09 16.30 10.22
C LEU A 63 -7.93 16.86 9.06
N ALA A 64 -8.47 15.99 8.20
CA ALA A 64 -9.28 16.42 7.06
C ALA A 64 -10.53 17.21 7.49
N TYR A 65 -11.14 16.85 8.62
CA TYR A 65 -12.27 17.59 9.18
C TYR A 65 -11.84 18.96 9.73
N ARG A 66 -10.73 19.03 10.48
CA ARG A 66 -10.18 20.28 11.02
C ARG A 66 -9.77 21.26 9.92
N GLU A 67 -9.18 20.75 8.84
CA GLU A 67 -8.80 21.56 7.68
C GLU A 67 -9.96 21.81 6.69
N HIS A 68 -11.19 21.41 7.07
CA HIS A 68 -12.40 21.56 6.25
C HIS A 68 -12.32 20.93 4.85
N VAL A 69 -11.43 19.95 4.64
CA VAL A 69 -11.37 19.11 3.43
C VAL A 69 -12.61 18.20 3.37
N VAL A 70 -13.10 17.76 4.53
CA VAL A 70 -14.40 17.10 4.68
C VAL A 70 -15.30 17.88 5.62
N LEU A 71 -16.59 17.91 5.31
CA LEU A 71 -17.57 18.76 6.03
C LEU A 71 -18.16 18.11 7.28
N ARG A 72 -17.92 16.81 7.49
CA ARG A 72 -18.48 16.04 8.60
C ARG A 72 -17.36 15.28 9.29
N LYS A 73 -17.48 15.18 10.61
CA LYS A 73 -16.64 14.27 11.38
C LYS A 73 -16.95 12.83 10.98
N ILE A 74 -15.90 12.03 10.84
CA ILE A 74 -15.96 10.62 10.47
C ILE A 74 -15.43 9.81 11.64
N ASP A 75 -16.12 8.72 11.97
CA ASP A 75 -15.55 7.65 12.78
C ASP A 75 -15.08 6.53 11.84
N ALA A 76 -13.77 6.35 11.74
CA ALA A 76 -13.16 5.36 10.87
C ALA A 76 -13.53 3.93 11.28
N ARG A 77 -13.78 3.67 12.58
CA ARG A 77 -14.12 2.33 13.07
C ARG A 77 -15.48 1.86 12.58
N GLU A 78 -16.43 2.76 12.42
CA GLU A 78 -17.77 2.43 11.90
C GLU A 78 -17.73 1.90 10.46
N ALA A 79 -16.68 2.22 9.70
CA ALA A 79 -16.52 1.78 8.31
C ALA A 79 -15.70 0.48 8.17
N ILE A 80 -15.16 -0.08 9.26
CA ILE A 80 -14.34 -1.29 9.21
C ILE A 80 -15.24 -2.52 9.22
N VAL A 81 -15.12 -3.34 8.18
CA VAL A 81 -15.77 -4.65 8.08
C VAL A 81 -14.74 -5.73 8.38
N ASP A 82 -14.98 -6.51 9.43
CA ASP A 82 -14.19 -7.70 9.75
C ASP A 82 -14.70 -8.88 8.91
N ILE A 83 -13.95 -9.24 7.86
CA ILE A 83 -14.28 -10.33 6.94
C ILE A 83 -13.65 -11.61 7.49
N ARG A 84 -14.31 -12.24 8.46
CA ARG A 84 -13.92 -13.55 9.00
C ARG A 84 -14.50 -14.69 8.18
#